data_AF-A0A8J5LEB2-F1
#
_entry.id   AF-A0A8J5LEB2-F1
#
_cell.length_a   1.000
_cell.length_b   1.000
_cell.length_c   1.000
_cell.angle_alpha   90.00
_cell.angle_beta   90.00
_cell.angle_gamma   90.00
#
_symmetry.space_group_name_H-M   'P 1'
#
loop_
_entity.id
_entity.type
_entity.pdbx_description
1 polymer ?
#
loop_
_entity_poly.entity_id
_entity_poly.type
_entity_poly.pdbx_seq_one_letter_code
_entity_poly.pdbx_strand_id
1 'polypeptide(L)'
;MTWTLMSMNWRGPAAQPKRETSGRVISHSAPAFGFAKEAEAAELRRMKERDGKATVDERYTQWKSLVPVLYDWFANHNLVWPSLSCRPYLGFCWKSLVPRFGLSQLVWPSLSCWNTYILWGPQLEQATYKNRQRLYLSEQASDLESFVYSGLPSNAQAVFDEYSNIPFAFITDGSVPNTLVIANCEVVKPRVAAAEHISQFNEEARSPFVKKYKTIIHPGEVNRIRELPQNSKIVATHTDSPDVLIWDVETQPNRHPMLGAAESRPDLVLTGHQQNAEFALAMCPTEPFVLSGGKDKSVVLWSIQDHISSLAESSSKSPVSSTPNSGGKSSIKSGEKNPESLGPRGVYQGHGDTVEDVQFCPSSAQEFCSVGDDSCLILWDARVGTSPVVKVEKAHDADLHCVDWNPHDQNLILTGSADNSVRMFDRRNLTSGGVGSPIHKFEGHKAAVLCVQACSFWSPDRASVFGSAAEDGFLNIWDYEKIGKQKEHSGVKTPNSPPGLFFQHAGHRDKVVDFHWNASDPWTIVSVSDDCGSTGGGGTLQIWRMSDLIYRPEDDVLAELEKFKTHILTCSPKA
;
A
#
# COMPACT_ATOMS: atom_id res chain seq x y z
N MET A 1 48.90 62.25 20.56
CA MET A 1 48.09 62.14 19.33
C MET A 1 46.75 61.53 19.77
N THR A 2 45.67 62.30 20.01
CA THR A 2 44.75 62.98 19.06
C THR A 2 43.91 61.97 18.26
N TRP A 3 42.58 61.80 18.42
CA TRP A 3 41.51 62.44 19.23
C TRP A 3 40.56 61.35 19.81
N THR A 4 39.70 61.48 20.84
CA THR A 4 39.17 62.57 21.72
C THR A 4 37.72 63.05 21.42
N LEU A 5 36.83 62.93 22.44
CA LEU A 5 35.38 63.27 22.53
C LEU A 5 34.42 62.36 21.71
N MET A 6 33.27 61.82 22.18
CA MET A 6 32.33 62.02 23.31
C MET A 6 31.02 62.78 22.97
N SER A 7 29.93 62.40 23.65
CA SER A 7 28.51 62.70 23.41
C SER A 7 28.08 64.17 23.31
N MET A 8 27.00 64.43 22.54
CA MET A 8 26.06 65.55 22.80
C MET A 8 24.60 65.16 22.57
N ASN A 9 23.72 65.61 23.46
CA ASN A 9 22.25 65.49 23.36
C ASN A 9 21.60 66.52 24.32
N TRP A 10 20.96 67.59 23.83
CA TRP A 10 20.41 68.65 24.70
C TRP A 10 19.32 69.55 24.05
N ARG A 11 18.13 69.59 24.68
CA ARG A 11 17.12 70.68 24.89
C ARG A 11 17.06 71.85 23.88
N GLY A 12 15.91 72.37 23.42
CA GLY A 12 14.56 72.59 24.01
C GLY A 12 14.02 73.95 23.46
N PRO A 13 12.99 74.66 24.02
CA PRO A 13 12.03 74.31 25.09
C PRO A 13 10.54 74.73 24.84
N ALA A 14 9.65 74.38 25.78
CA ALA A 14 8.44 75.09 26.29
C ALA A 14 7.36 75.74 25.37
N ALA A 15 6.08 75.36 25.58
CA ALA A 15 4.97 76.23 26.04
C ALA A 15 3.59 75.49 26.14
N GLN A 16 2.68 75.97 27.00
CA GLN A 16 1.23 75.62 27.02
C GLN A 16 0.37 76.92 26.79
N PRO A 17 -0.96 76.94 27.01
CA PRO A 17 -1.98 76.55 26.03
C PRO A 17 -2.98 77.68 25.73
N LYS A 18 -3.81 77.55 24.67
CA LYS A 18 -5.02 78.38 24.50
C LYS A 18 -6.23 77.57 24.00
N ARG A 19 -7.42 78.08 24.34
CA ARG A 19 -8.74 77.47 24.15
C ARG A 19 -9.29 77.58 22.73
N GLU A 20 -10.30 76.75 22.52
CA GLU A 20 -11.23 76.67 21.39
C GLU A 20 -11.78 78.02 20.91
N THR A 21 -11.97 78.13 19.58
CA THR A 21 -13.17 78.73 18.98
C THR A 21 -13.60 77.86 17.79
N SER A 22 -14.89 77.91 17.43
CA SER A 22 -15.53 76.94 16.54
C SER A 22 -15.31 77.20 15.05
N GLY A 23 -15.18 76.12 14.26
CA GLY A 23 -15.20 76.13 12.80
C GLY A 23 -15.68 74.78 12.26
N ARG A 24 -16.85 74.76 11.61
CA ARG A 24 -17.52 73.52 11.16
C ARG A 24 -17.31 73.31 9.65
N VAL A 25 -16.52 72.32 9.27
CA VAL A 25 -16.39 71.83 7.89
C VAL A 25 -16.57 70.31 7.88
N ILE A 26 -17.20 69.78 6.83
CA ILE A 26 -17.57 68.36 6.70
C ILE A 26 -16.81 67.76 5.52
N SER A 27 -16.09 66.66 5.73
CA SER A 27 -15.78 65.70 4.66
C SER A 27 -15.41 64.30 5.21
N HIS A 28 -16.12 63.31 4.67
CA HIS A 28 -15.87 61.86 4.54
C HIS A 28 -14.89 61.12 5.46
N SER A 29 -15.43 60.09 6.13
CA SER A 29 -14.72 59.02 6.83
C SER A 29 -14.20 57.92 5.88
N ALA A 30 -13.10 57.27 6.25
CA ALA A 30 -12.66 56.01 5.62
C ALA A 30 -11.87 55.10 6.59
N PRO A 31 -12.52 54.10 7.21
CA PRO A 31 -11.85 52.97 7.85
C PRO A 31 -12.47 51.63 7.41
N ALA A 32 -11.97 51.04 6.31
CA ALA A 32 -12.44 49.74 5.81
C ALA A 32 -11.31 48.74 5.45
N PHE A 33 -10.17 49.23 4.95
CA PHE A 33 -9.09 48.38 4.42
C PHE A 33 -8.22 47.67 5.47
N GLY A 34 -8.20 48.12 6.73
CA GLY A 34 -7.46 47.47 7.82
C GLY A 34 -8.17 46.22 8.33
N PHE A 35 -9.40 46.39 8.82
CA PHE A 35 -10.20 45.32 9.42
C PHE A 35 -10.43 44.13 8.48
N ALA A 36 -10.56 44.34 7.17
CA ALA A 36 -10.70 43.25 6.20
C ALA A 36 -9.52 42.27 6.24
N LYS A 37 -8.27 42.77 6.29
CA LYS A 37 -7.07 41.93 6.32
C LYS A 37 -6.84 41.27 7.67
N GLU A 38 -7.22 41.90 8.77
CA GLU A 38 -7.17 41.26 10.10
C GLU A 38 -8.26 40.20 10.25
N ALA A 39 -9.46 40.42 9.70
CA ALA A 39 -10.51 39.41 9.64
C ALA A 39 -10.10 38.20 8.79
N GLU A 40 -9.60 38.43 7.58
CA GLU A 40 -9.07 37.39 6.68
C GLU A 40 -7.94 36.59 7.35
N ALA A 41 -6.98 37.26 7.99
CA ALA A 41 -5.90 36.60 8.72
C ALA A 41 -6.37 35.85 9.98
N ALA A 42 -7.40 36.34 10.68
CA ALA A 42 -8.01 35.67 11.83
C ALA A 42 -8.86 34.46 11.41
N GLU A 43 -9.53 34.53 10.25
CA GLU A 43 -10.28 33.42 9.67
C GLU A 43 -9.32 32.33 9.15
N LEU A 44 -8.22 32.70 8.48
CA LEU A 44 -7.17 31.77 8.08
C LEU A 44 -6.48 31.10 9.29
N ARG A 45 -6.35 31.81 10.42
CA ARG A 45 -5.91 31.22 11.70
C ARG A 45 -6.94 30.24 12.26
N ARG A 46 -8.21 30.63 12.31
CA ARG A 46 -9.32 29.76 12.77
C ARG A 46 -9.53 28.52 11.89
N MET A 47 -9.25 28.60 10.60
CA MET A 47 -9.20 27.43 9.71
C MET A 47 -8.05 26.50 10.10
N LYS A 48 -6.83 27.01 10.29
CA LYS A 48 -5.68 26.21 10.76
C LYS A 48 -5.89 25.62 12.17
N GLU A 49 -6.57 26.33 13.05
CA GLU A 49 -6.97 25.86 14.38
C GLU A 49 -8.10 24.81 14.34
N ARG A 50 -8.85 24.72 13.23
CA ARG A 50 -9.83 23.66 12.95
C ARG A 50 -9.19 22.43 12.31
N ASP A 51 -8.30 22.60 11.33
CA ASP A 51 -7.53 21.50 10.73
C ASP A 51 -6.71 20.72 11.79
N GLY A 52 -6.25 21.41 12.84
CA GLY A 52 -5.57 20.79 13.99
C GLY A 52 -6.50 20.17 15.04
N LYS A 53 -7.82 20.11 14.81
CA LYS A 53 -8.83 19.61 15.77
C LYS A 53 -9.95 18.75 15.18
N ALA A 54 -10.10 18.68 13.86
CA ALA A 54 -11.13 17.86 13.24
C ALA A 54 -10.97 16.37 13.60
N THR A 55 -12.05 15.73 14.05
CA THR A 55 -12.03 14.30 14.39
C THR A 55 -11.74 13.43 13.16
N VAL A 56 -11.47 12.14 13.38
CA VAL A 56 -11.37 11.17 12.28
C VAL A 56 -12.67 11.17 11.45
N ASP A 57 -13.82 11.15 12.10
CA ASP A 57 -15.13 11.13 11.43
C ASP A 57 -15.47 12.44 10.73
N GLU A 58 -15.07 13.60 11.25
CA GLU A 58 -15.24 14.88 10.56
C GLU A 58 -14.39 14.93 9.28
N ARG A 59 -13.11 14.51 9.35
CA ARG A 59 -12.22 14.41 8.19
C ARG A 59 -12.74 13.42 7.16
N TYR A 60 -13.18 12.24 7.60
CA TYR A 60 -13.76 11.20 6.76
C TYR A 60 -15.06 11.68 6.10
N THR A 61 -15.95 12.35 6.84
CA THR A 61 -17.19 12.93 6.30
C THR A 61 -16.91 13.99 5.23
N GLN A 62 -15.90 14.83 5.45
CA GLN A 62 -15.45 15.81 4.47
C GLN A 62 -14.89 15.11 3.21
N TRP A 63 -14.01 14.12 3.36
CA TRP A 63 -13.49 13.31 2.25
C TRP A 63 -14.63 12.64 1.47
N LYS A 64 -15.60 12.03 2.15
CA LYS A 64 -16.77 11.37 1.54
C LYS A 64 -17.55 12.30 0.62
N SER A 65 -17.72 13.58 1.00
CA SER A 65 -18.38 14.58 0.17
C SER A 65 -17.63 14.90 -1.15
N LEU A 66 -16.32 14.64 -1.20
CA LEU A 66 -15.45 14.86 -2.35
C LEU A 66 -15.23 13.61 -3.22
N VAL A 67 -15.64 12.43 -2.77
CA VAL A 67 -15.44 11.16 -3.52
C VAL A 67 -15.96 11.23 -4.97
N PRO A 68 -17.13 11.84 -5.29
CA PRO A 68 -17.61 11.98 -6.68
C PRO A 68 -16.75 12.85 -7.60
N VAL A 69 -15.77 13.59 -7.05
CA VAL A 69 -14.86 14.47 -7.80
C VAL A 69 -13.44 13.92 -7.80
N LEU A 70 -13.01 13.26 -6.72
CA LEU A 70 -11.65 12.77 -6.55
C LEU A 70 -11.40 11.39 -7.19
N TYR A 71 -12.42 10.58 -7.44
CA TYR A 71 -12.28 9.19 -7.87
C TYR A 71 -13.08 8.85 -9.13
N ASP A 72 -12.41 8.25 -10.12
CA ASP A 72 -13.02 7.63 -11.30
C ASP A 72 -13.64 6.26 -10.98
N TRP A 73 -13.30 5.67 -9.83
CA TRP A 73 -13.99 4.51 -9.24
C TRP A 73 -13.62 4.39 -7.76
N PHE A 74 -14.57 3.96 -6.92
CA PHE A 74 -14.34 3.68 -5.51
C PHE A 74 -15.20 2.50 -5.05
N ALA A 75 -14.65 1.64 -4.20
CA ALA A 75 -15.36 0.55 -3.53
C ALA A 75 -14.72 0.25 -2.16
N ASN A 76 -15.53 0.23 -1.10
CA ASN A 76 -15.12 -0.12 0.27
C ASN A 76 -15.66 -1.50 0.68
N HIS A 77 -14.90 -2.26 1.46
CA HIS A 77 -15.31 -3.55 2.00
C HIS A 77 -14.84 -3.70 3.44
N ASN A 78 -15.76 -3.60 4.39
CA ASN A 78 -15.46 -3.77 5.81
C ASN A 78 -15.14 -5.24 6.12
N LEU A 79 -13.96 -5.44 6.71
CA LEU A 79 -13.48 -6.73 7.15
C LEU A 79 -14.10 -7.10 8.51
N VAL A 80 -14.09 -8.39 8.87
CA VAL A 80 -14.37 -8.80 10.26
C VAL A 80 -13.12 -8.57 11.12
N TRP A 81 -11.98 -8.88 10.52
CA TRP A 81 -10.70 -9.16 11.13
C TRP A 81 -9.61 -8.37 10.39
N PRO A 82 -8.59 -7.83 11.09
CA PRO A 82 -7.53 -7.07 10.45
C PRO A 82 -6.81 -7.87 9.36
N SER A 83 -6.37 -7.16 8.33
CA SER A 83 -5.62 -7.70 7.20
C SER A 83 -4.31 -6.94 7.02
N LEU A 84 -3.20 -7.51 7.50
CA LEU A 84 -1.89 -6.85 7.48
C LEU A 84 -1.24 -6.80 6.09
N SER A 85 -1.73 -7.56 5.11
CA SER A 85 -1.27 -7.44 3.72
C SER A 85 -2.38 -7.67 2.70
N CYS A 86 -2.33 -6.95 1.57
CA CYS A 86 -3.23 -7.15 0.44
C CYS A 86 -2.46 -7.23 -0.88
N ARG A 87 -2.77 -8.23 -1.73
CA ARG A 87 -2.05 -8.44 -3.01
C ARG A 87 -3.02 -8.74 -4.17
N PRO A 88 -3.14 -7.87 -5.18
CA PRO A 88 -3.86 -8.18 -6.41
C PRO A 88 -3.03 -9.13 -7.30
N TYR A 89 -3.74 -10.00 -7.99
CA TYR A 89 -3.19 -11.08 -8.80
C TYR A 89 -2.53 -10.59 -10.10
N LEU A 90 -1.32 -11.11 -10.40
CA LEU A 90 -0.47 -10.61 -11.49
C LEU A 90 -0.60 -11.41 -12.80
N GLY A 91 -1.52 -12.36 -12.89
CA GLY A 91 -1.63 -13.27 -14.04
C GLY A 91 -1.74 -12.58 -15.40
N PHE A 92 -0.77 -12.87 -16.27
CA PHE A 92 -0.55 -12.24 -17.58
C PHE A 92 -1.80 -12.21 -18.48
N CYS A 93 -2.30 -11.00 -18.77
CA CYS A 93 -3.23 -10.77 -19.87
C CYS A 93 -2.47 -10.73 -21.21
N TRP A 94 -2.33 -11.89 -21.87
CA TRP A 94 -1.65 -12.02 -23.16
C TRP A 94 -2.40 -11.27 -24.28
N LYS A 95 -2.09 -9.99 -24.45
CA LYS A 95 -2.39 -9.24 -25.68
C LYS A 95 -1.51 -9.76 -26.81
N SER A 96 -1.96 -10.83 -27.45
CA SER A 96 -1.28 -11.47 -28.57
C SER A 96 -1.03 -10.47 -29.70
N LEU A 97 0.22 -10.03 -29.85
CA LEU A 97 0.68 -9.20 -30.98
C LEU A 97 0.84 -10.08 -32.23
N VAL A 98 -0.28 -10.63 -32.71
CA VAL A 98 -0.32 -11.43 -33.95
C VAL A 98 -0.09 -10.49 -35.13
N PRO A 99 0.98 -10.67 -35.93
CA PRO A 99 1.17 -9.90 -37.16
C PRO A 99 0.03 -10.22 -38.14
N ARG A 100 -0.58 -9.18 -38.72
CA ARG A 100 -1.68 -9.36 -39.69
C ARG A 100 -1.17 -9.96 -41.01
N PHE A 101 -1.26 -11.28 -41.11
CA PHE A 101 -1.40 -11.97 -42.40
C PHE A 101 -2.86 -12.45 -42.55
N GLY A 102 -3.40 -12.37 -43.77
CA GLY A 102 -4.83 -12.53 -44.03
C GLY A 102 -5.15 -13.60 -45.07
N LEU A 103 -6.45 -13.71 -45.40
CA LEU A 103 -7.08 -14.74 -46.26
C LEU A 103 -7.16 -16.13 -45.58
N SER A 104 -8.23 -16.93 -45.73
CA SER A 104 -9.56 -16.70 -46.34
C SER A 104 -10.60 -17.68 -45.78
N GLN A 105 -11.85 -17.59 -46.25
CA GLN A 105 -13.03 -18.35 -45.78
C GLN A 105 -12.88 -19.89 -45.89
N LEU A 106 -13.60 -20.62 -45.01
CA LEU A 106 -14.30 -21.87 -45.35
C LEU A 106 -15.44 -22.16 -44.33
N VAL A 107 -16.23 -23.23 -44.55
CA VAL A 107 -17.64 -23.33 -44.12
C VAL A 107 -17.95 -24.56 -43.23
N TRP A 108 -18.94 -24.43 -42.34
CA TRP A 108 -19.50 -25.48 -41.45
C TRP A 108 -20.22 -26.63 -42.22
N PRO A 109 -20.43 -27.81 -41.59
CA PRO A 109 -21.74 -28.05 -40.94
C PRO A 109 -21.67 -28.84 -39.60
N SER A 110 -22.83 -29.24 -39.08
CA SER A 110 -23.10 -29.70 -37.70
C SER A 110 -23.07 -31.22 -37.46
N LEU A 111 -22.96 -31.62 -36.18
CA LEU A 111 -23.78 -32.68 -35.54
C LEU A 111 -23.64 -32.64 -33.98
N SER A 112 -24.33 -33.53 -33.25
CA SER A 112 -24.96 -33.19 -31.95
C SER A 112 -24.58 -34.00 -30.69
N CYS A 113 -24.20 -33.26 -29.64
CA CYS A 113 -24.56 -33.42 -28.21
C CYS A 113 -23.97 -34.56 -27.32
N TRP A 114 -23.92 -34.22 -26.01
CA TRP A 114 -23.74 -35.06 -24.81
C TRP A 114 -22.38 -35.75 -24.54
N ASN A 115 -21.43 -35.03 -23.92
CA ASN A 115 -21.17 -35.20 -22.48
C ASN A 115 -20.24 -34.13 -21.89
N THR A 116 -20.27 -33.97 -20.55
CA THR A 116 -19.73 -32.80 -19.84
C THR A 116 -18.22 -32.85 -19.61
N TYR A 117 -17.45 -32.10 -20.39
CA TYR A 117 -16.12 -31.59 -20.03
C TYR A 117 -15.96 -30.16 -20.54
N ILE A 118 -16.01 -29.17 -19.64
CA ILE A 118 -15.73 -27.77 -20.02
C ILE A 118 -14.27 -27.46 -19.63
N LEU A 119 -13.36 -27.53 -20.61
CA LEU A 119 -12.08 -26.83 -20.50
C LEU A 119 -12.36 -25.34 -20.60
N TRP A 120 -12.25 -24.61 -19.48
CA TRP A 120 -12.38 -23.16 -19.47
C TRP A 120 -11.10 -22.49 -19.99
N GLY A 121 -10.97 -22.49 -21.32
CA GLY A 121 -10.34 -21.37 -22.02
C GLY A 121 -11.20 -20.10 -21.89
N PRO A 122 -10.73 -18.95 -22.39
CA PRO A 122 -11.39 -17.66 -22.14
C PRO A 122 -12.75 -17.55 -22.84
N GLN A 123 -13.84 -17.78 -22.09
CA GLN A 123 -15.19 -17.47 -22.54
C GLN A 123 -15.39 -15.95 -22.52
N LEU A 124 -15.20 -15.34 -23.69
CA LEU A 124 -15.35 -13.89 -23.89
C LEU A 124 -16.84 -13.55 -24.03
N GLU A 125 -17.57 -13.60 -22.91
CA GLU A 125 -19.01 -13.29 -22.88
C GLU A 125 -19.28 -11.85 -23.31
N GLN A 126 -20.16 -11.69 -24.30
CA GLN A 126 -20.51 -10.39 -24.89
C GLN A 126 -21.48 -9.57 -24.02
N ALA A 127 -21.26 -9.48 -22.70
CA ALA A 127 -21.87 -8.49 -21.82
C ALA A 127 -21.28 -8.46 -20.38
N THR A 128 -20.30 -7.60 -20.11
CA THR A 128 -20.18 -6.84 -18.83
C THR A 128 -19.03 -5.82 -18.86
N TYR A 129 -19.17 -4.72 -18.11
CA TYR A 129 -18.19 -3.62 -18.07
C TYR A 129 -17.08 -3.79 -17.01
N LYS A 130 -16.73 -5.03 -16.70
CA LYS A 130 -15.91 -5.42 -15.55
C LYS A 130 -14.72 -6.29 -15.94
N ASN A 131 -13.58 -6.09 -15.28
CA ASN A 131 -12.45 -7.02 -15.30
C ASN A 131 -12.44 -7.80 -13.97
N ARG A 132 -12.17 -9.11 -13.99
CA ARG A 132 -12.18 -9.95 -12.79
C ARG A 132 -10.74 -10.31 -12.42
N GLN A 133 -10.31 -9.82 -11.26
CA GLN A 133 -9.02 -10.11 -10.69
C GLN A 133 -9.17 -11.00 -9.45
N ARG A 134 -8.09 -11.65 -9.03
CA ARG A 134 -7.98 -12.32 -7.73
C ARG A 134 -7.25 -11.38 -6.77
N LEU A 135 -7.59 -11.46 -5.49
CA LEU A 135 -7.00 -10.68 -4.40
C LEU A 135 -6.70 -11.64 -3.24
N TYR A 136 -5.52 -11.50 -2.66
CA TYR A 136 -5.13 -12.20 -1.42
C TYR A 136 -5.24 -11.24 -0.24
N LEU A 137 -5.81 -11.73 0.86
CA LEU A 137 -5.99 -11.03 2.14
C LEU A 137 -5.66 -12.01 3.26
N SER A 138 -5.10 -11.50 4.35
CA SER A 138 -5.11 -12.17 5.66
C SER A 138 -6.39 -11.81 6.41
N GLU A 139 -7.02 -12.74 7.11
CA GLU A 139 -7.99 -12.43 8.17
C GLU A 139 -7.45 -13.04 9.47
N GLN A 140 -7.02 -12.19 10.41
CA GLN A 140 -6.45 -12.58 11.71
C GLN A 140 -7.51 -12.55 12.83
N ALA A 141 -7.67 -13.65 13.57
CA ALA A 141 -8.43 -13.63 14.82
C ALA A 141 -7.47 -13.24 15.94
N SER A 142 -7.46 -11.95 16.30
CA SER A 142 -6.51 -11.39 17.27
C SER A 142 -6.68 -11.98 18.67
N ASP A 143 -5.61 -12.37 19.34
CA ASP A 143 -5.59 -12.44 20.81
C ASP A 143 -5.05 -11.10 21.35
N LEU A 144 -5.83 -10.42 22.21
CA LEU A 144 -5.65 -9.00 22.56
C LEU A 144 -4.55 -8.72 23.62
N GLU A 145 -3.47 -9.53 23.65
CA GLU A 145 -2.40 -9.43 24.66
C GLU A 145 -1.12 -8.70 24.20
N SER A 146 -0.99 -8.30 22.93
CA SER A 146 0.13 -7.45 22.48
C SER A 146 -0.25 -5.97 22.32
N PHE A 147 0.75 -5.08 22.45
CA PHE A 147 0.67 -3.61 22.25
C PHE A 147 0.02 -2.69 23.31
N VAL A 148 -0.09 -3.06 24.61
CA VAL A 148 -0.36 -2.06 25.69
C VAL A 148 0.46 -2.25 26.98
N TYR A 149 1.80 -2.20 26.94
CA TYR A 149 2.62 -2.04 28.17
C TYR A 149 3.90 -1.20 28.01
N SER A 150 3.75 0.11 27.79
CA SER A 150 4.87 1.07 27.86
C SER A 150 4.46 2.50 28.29
N GLY A 151 3.86 2.67 29.49
CA GLY A 151 3.73 4.04 30.03
C GLY A 151 2.71 4.39 31.12
N LEU A 152 2.21 3.46 31.96
CA LEU A 152 1.28 3.81 33.06
C LEU A 152 1.79 3.44 34.46
N PRO A 153 1.58 4.30 35.48
CA PRO A 153 2.01 4.05 36.85
C PRO A 153 1.06 3.11 37.62
N SER A 154 1.63 2.39 38.60
CA SER A 154 1.07 1.20 39.26
C SER A 154 -0.14 1.41 40.19
N ASN A 155 -0.86 2.54 40.08
CA ASN A 155 -1.93 2.93 41.01
C ASN A 155 -3.30 3.21 40.34
N ALA A 156 -3.46 2.91 39.05
CA ALA A 156 -4.72 3.09 38.31
C ALA A 156 -5.63 1.83 38.27
N GLN A 157 -5.17 0.69 38.82
CA GLN A 157 -5.77 -0.64 38.59
C GLN A 157 -7.11 -0.93 39.31
N ALA A 158 -7.65 0.00 40.11
CA ALA A 158 -8.60 -0.34 41.19
C ALA A 158 -9.87 0.54 41.28
N VAL A 159 -10.33 1.13 40.16
CA VAL A 159 -11.45 2.11 40.16
C VAL A 159 -12.56 1.80 39.13
N PHE A 160 -12.45 0.73 38.35
CA PHE A 160 -13.35 0.48 37.20
C PHE A 160 -14.54 -0.48 37.44
N ASP A 161 -14.61 -1.18 38.58
CA ASP A 161 -15.49 -2.34 38.76
C ASP A 161 -16.97 -2.05 39.17
N GLU A 162 -17.33 -0.83 39.59
CA GLU A 162 -18.60 -0.64 40.35
C GLU A 162 -19.81 -0.10 39.55
N TYR A 163 -19.64 0.55 38.38
CA TYR A 163 -20.77 1.27 37.72
C TYR A 163 -20.81 1.29 36.17
N SER A 164 -21.07 0.14 35.52
CA SER A 164 -21.90 0.11 34.29
C SER A 164 -22.31 -1.30 33.83
N ASN A 165 -23.61 -1.57 33.72
CA ASN A 165 -24.16 -2.79 33.11
C ASN A 165 -24.35 -2.60 31.59
N ILE A 166 -23.26 -2.68 30.80
CA ILE A 166 -23.32 -2.79 29.34
C ILE A 166 -22.24 -3.79 28.87
N PRO A 167 -22.60 -4.99 28.40
CA PRO A 167 -21.63 -5.99 27.95
C PRO A 167 -21.19 -5.74 26.49
N PHE A 168 -20.15 -4.92 26.32
CA PHE A 168 -19.35 -4.87 25.08
C PHE A 168 -17.88 -5.14 25.40
N ALA A 169 -17.61 -6.37 25.83
CA ALA A 169 -16.27 -6.93 25.91
C ALA A 169 -16.12 -7.97 24.79
N PHE A 170 -15.50 -7.58 23.67
CA PHE A 170 -15.01 -8.53 22.68
C PHE A 170 -13.74 -9.20 23.23
N ILE A 171 -13.94 -10.15 24.14
CA ILE A 171 -12.91 -11.16 24.44
C ILE A 171 -12.83 -12.02 23.19
N THR A 172 -11.78 -11.79 22.40
CA THR A 172 -11.37 -12.72 21.35
C THR A 172 -10.58 -13.84 22.02
N ASP A 173 -10.99 -15.08 21.72
CA ASP A 173 -10.75 -16.28 22.54
C ASP A 173 -10.24 -17.46 21.69
N GLY A 174 -9.60 -17.16 20.55
CA GLY A 174 -9.27 -18.17 19.54
C GLY A 174 -10.48 -18.86 18.87
N SER A 175 -11.71 -18.35 19.02
CA SER A 175 -12.94 -18.97 18.46
C SER A 175 -12.99 -19.11 16.93
N VAL A 176 -12.10 -18.41 16.20
CA VAL A 176 -11.94 -18.51 14.76
C VAL A 176 -10.44 -18.68 14.46
N PRO A 177 -10.01 -19.67 13.65
CA PRO A 177 -8.60 -19.79 13.31
C PRO A 177 -8.19 -18.75 12.26
N ASN A 178 -6.91 -18.37 12.26
CA ASN A 178 -6.32 -17.48 11.25
C ASN A 178 -6.53 -18.01 9.82
N THR A 179 -6.75 -17.12 8.85
CA THR A 179 -6.94 -17.54 7.45
C THR A 179 -6.23 -16.70 6.41
N LEU A 180 -5.75 -17.38 5.37
CA LEU A 180 -5.44 -16.78 4.08
C LEU A 180 -6.71 -16.84 3.22
N VAL A 181 -7.25 -15.66 2.91
CA VAL A 181 -8.44 -15.48 2.09
C VAL A 181 -8.05 -15.13 0.68
N ILE A 182 -8.57 -15.92 -0.26
CA ILE A 182 -8.57 -15.59 -1.67
C ILE A 182 -9.95 -15.05 -2.03
N ALA A 183 -10.00 -13.83 -2.57
CA ALA A 183 -11.20 -13.20 -3.10
C ALA A 183 -11.09 -13.00 -4.63
N ASN A 184 -12.23 -12.78 -5.28
CA ASN A 184 -12.30 -12.18 -6.61
C ASN A 184 -12.77 -10.73 -6.50
N CYS A 185 -12.12 -9.83 -7.22
CA CYS A 185 -12.44 -8.41 -7.28
C CYS A 185 -12.90 -8.04 -8.70
N GLU A 186 -14.09 -7.46 -8.82
CA GLU A 186 -14.66 -6.96 -10.08
C GLU A 186 -14.29 -5.49 -10.29
N VAL A 187 -13.17 -5.25 -10.99
CA VAL A 187 -12.69 -3.91 -11.36
C VAL A 187 -13.57 -3.30 -12.43
N VAL A 188 -14.11 -2.11 -12.16
CA VAL A 188 -15.00 -1.38 -13.07
C VAL A 188 -14.19 -0.53 -14.05
N LYS A 189 -14.53 -0.57 -15.35
CA LYS A 189 -13.85 0.25 -16.37
C LYS A 189 -13.97 1.76 -16.09
N PRO A 190 -12.93 2.57 -16.37
CA PRO A 190 -12.96 4.03 -16.19
C PRO A 190 -14.19 4.68 -16.83
N ARG A 191 -14.73 5.72 -16.20
CA ARG A 191 -15.85 6.57 -16.67
C ARG A 191 -17.19 5.90 -17.06
N VAL A 192 -17.31 4.56 -17.09
CA VAL A 192 -18.51 3.87 -17.63
C VAL A 192 -19.57 3.50 -16.57
N ALA A 193 -19.19 3.26 -15.32
CA ALA A 193 -20.14 3.02 -14.21
C ALA A 193 -19.75 3.70 -12.89
N ALA A 194 -18.86 4.71 -12.97
CA ALA A 194 -18.33 5.43 -11.81
C ALA A 194 -19.44 6.11 -10.98
N ALA A 195 -20.23 6.97 -11.62
CA ALA A 195 -21.20 7.84 -10.94
C ALA A 195 -22.35 7.07 -10.25
N GLU A 196 -22.84 5.99 -10.85
CA GLU A 196 -23.89 5.16 -10.25
C GLU A 196 -23.38 4.43 -9.01
N HIS A 197 -22.17 3.87 -9.06
CA HIS A 197 -21.59 3.15 -7.92
C HIS A 197 -21.16 4.11 -6.79
N ILE A 198 -20.63 5.29 -7.13
CA ILE A 198 -20.26 6.30 -6.13
C ILE A 198 -21.51 6.93 -5.48
N SER A 199 -22.59 7.18 -6.24
CA SER A 199 -23.84 7.69 -5.64
C SER A 199 -24.57 6.67 -4.76
N GLN A 200 -24.24 5.39 -4.89
CA GLN A 200 -24.72 4.30 -4.04
C GLN A 200 -23.71 3.90 -2.93
N PHE A 201 -22.65 4.70 -2.71
CA PHE A 201 -21.60 4.37 -1.75
C PHE A 201 -22.11 4.33 -0.30
N ASN A 202 -22.05 3.13 0.30
CA ASN A 202 -22.19 2.91 1.74
C ASN A 202 -20.85 2.42 2.32
N GLU A 203 -20.43 3.07 3.41
CA GLU A 203 -19.20 2.80 4.17
C GLU A 203 -19.35 1.66 5.19
N GLU A 204 -20.57 1.36 5.64
CA GLU A 204 -20.84 0.23 6.53
C GLU A 204 -20.96 -1.09 5.76
N ALA A 205 -21.10 -1.01 4.43
CA ALA A 205 -21.37 -2.15 3.57
C ALA A 205 -20.09 -2.87 3.10
N ARG A 206 -20.23 -4.18 2.89
CA ARG A 206 -19.28 -4.96 2.10
C ARG A 206 -19.52 -4.74 0.62
N SER A 207 -18.52 -4.21 -0.08
CA SER A 207 -18.53 -4.05 -1.54
C SER A 207 -18.99 -5.32 -2.26
N PRO A 208 -20.00 -5.24 -3.15
CA PRO A 208 -20.46 -6.37 -3.96
C PRO A 208 -19.46 -6.75 -5.07
N PHE A 209 -18.40 -5.97 -5.26
CA PHE A 209 -17.32 -6.25 -6.20
C PHE A 209 -16.30 -7.26 -5.63
N VAL A 210 -16.23 -7.44 -4.31
CA VAL A 210 -15.29 -8.35 -3.64
C VAL A 210 -16.03 -9.61 -3.17
N LYS A 211 -15.67 -10.77 -3.73
CA LYS A 211 -16.35 -12.05 -3.51
C LYS A 211 -15.35 -13.12 -3.06
N LYS A 212 -15.44 -13.55 -1.79
CA LYS A 212 -14.61 -14.62 -1.21
C LYS A 212 -14.72 -15.89 -2.08
N TYR A 213 -13.58 -16.46 -2.44
CA TYR A 213 -13.44 -17.56 -3.42
C TYR A 213 -12.98 -18.84 -2.77
N LYS A 214 -11.94 -18.74 -1.94
CA LYS A 214 -11.33 -19.85 -1.23
C LYS A 214 -10.79 -19.34 0.10
N THR A 215 -11.01 -20.10 1.17
CA THR A 215 -10.37 -19.90 2.47
C THR A 215 -9.36 -21.02 2.69
N ILE A 216 -8.15 -20.67 3.09
CA ILE A 216 -7.10 -21.57 3.58
C ILE A 216 -6.98 -21.26 5.07
N ILE A 217 -7.12 -22.27 5.94
CA ILE A 217 -6.89 -22.09 7.39
C ILE A 217 -5.39 -22.08 7.59
N HIS A 218 -4.83 -20.99 8.10
CA HIS A 218 -3.40 -20.78 8.15
C HIS A 218 -2.85 -21.18 9.53
N PRO A 219 -1.74 -21.92 9.60
CA PRO A 219 -0.99 -22.06 10.84
C PRO A 219 -0.33 -20.70 11.17
N GLY A 220 -0.61 -20.16 12.35
CA GLY A 220 -0.14 -18.82 12.73
C GLY A 220 -0.79 -17.66 11.99
N GLU A 221 -0.52 -16.45 12.47
CA GLU A 221 -0.98 -15.18 11.88
C GLU A 221 -0.34 -14.92 10.51
N VAL A 222 -1.07 -14.34 9.54
CA VAL A 222 -0.51 -14.04 8.21
C VAL A 222 -0.11 -12.57 8.13
N ASN A 223 1.17 -12.29 8.38
CA ASN A 223 1.70 -10.93 8.48
C ASN A 223 2.01 -10.33 7.10
N ARG A 224 2.45 -11.15 6.14
CA ARG A 224 2.67 -10.70 4.76
C ARG A 224 2.45 -11.80 3.73
N ILE A 225 1.95 -11.41 2.56
CA ILE A 225 1.65 -12.29 1.43
C ILE A 225 2.41 -11.80 0.20
N ARG A 226 2.99 -12.71 -0.61
CA ARG A 226 3.57 -12.40 -1.94
C ARG A 226 3.30 -13.51 -2.95
N GLU A 227 2.84 -13.15 -4.15
CA GLU A 227 2.65 -14.06 -5.31
C GLU A 227 3.98 -14.27 -6.06
N LEU A 228 4.23 -15.48 -6.57
CA LEU A 228 5.36 -15.78 -7.45
C LEU A 228 5.07 -15.28 -8.89
N PRO A 229 5.78 -14.25 -9.41
CA PRO A 229 5.39 -13.59 -10.68
C PRO A 229 5.41 -14.52 -11.92
N GLN A 230 6.17 -15.61 -11.88
CA GLN A 230 6.30 -16.60 -12.94
C GLN A 230 5.21 -17.68 -12.90
N ASN A 231 4.55 -17.88 -11.75
CA ASN A 231 3.46 -18.84 -11.59
C ASN A 231 2.48 -18.37 -10.50
N SER A 232 1.43 -17.67 -10.94
CA SER A 232 0.40 -17.01 -10.12
C SER A 232 -0.50 -17.94 -9.27
N LYS A 233 -0.21 -19.24 -9.26
CA LYS A 233 -0.77 -20.21 -8.31
C LYS A 233 0.01 -20.23 -6.99
N ILE A 234 1.31 -19.92 -7.05
CA ILE A 234 2.23 -20.07 -5.93
C ILE A 234 2.29 -18.77 -5.14
N VAL A 235 2.04 -18.89 -3.84
CA VAL A 235 2.07 -17.77 -2.90
C VAL A 235 2.97 -18.13 -1.73
N ALA A 236 3.81 -17.18 -1.32
CA ALA A 236 4.55 -17.22 -0.07
C ALA A 236 3.83 -16.40 1.01
N THR A 237 3.85 -16.88 2.25
CA THR A 237 3.37 -16.15 3.43
C THR A 237 4.40 -16.14 4.55
N HIS A 238 4.46 -15.01 5.26
CA HIS A 238 5.16 -14.82 6.53
C HIS A 238 4.19 -14.90 7.70
N THR A 239 4.70 -15.32 8.87
CA THR A 239 3.90 -15.44 10.09
C THR A 239 4.60 -14.92 11.34
N ASP A 240 3.90 -15.05 12.46
CA ASP A 240 4.39 -15.14 13.85
C ASP A 240 5.48 -16.20 14.15
N SER A 241 6.15 -16.77 13.14
CA SER A 241 7.10 -17.89 13.26
C SER A 241 8.39 -17.65 12.45
N PRO A 242 9.46 -18.43 12.66
CA PRO A 242 10.70 -18.32 11.88
C PRO A 242 10.63 -19.00 10.49
N ASP A 243 9.55 -19.73 10.19
CA ASP A 243 9.40 -20.50 8.95
C ASP A 243 8.53 -19.74 7.94
N VAL A 244 8.96 -19.69 6.67
CA VAL A 244 8.22 -19.04 5.57
C VAL A 244 7.47 -20.09 4.77
N LEU A 245 6.17 -19.91 4.55
CA LEU A 245 5.29 -20.97 4.05
C LEU A 245 4.92 -20.74 2.58
N ILE A 246 5.00 -21.80 1.77
CA ILE A 246 4.68 -21.78 0.34
C ILE A 246 3.42 -22.62 0.08
N TRP A 247 2.53 -22.09 -0.76
CA TRP A 247 1.21 -22.64 -1.05
C TRP A 247 0.96 -22.71 -2.55
N ASP A 248 0.49 -23.85 -3.09
CA ASP A 248 -0.23 -23.87 -4.36
C ASP A 248 -1.71 -23.58 -4.07
N VAL A 249 -2.11 -22.34 -4.35
CA VAL A 249 -3.46 -21.83 -4.09
C VAL A 249 -4.54 -22.62 -4.84
N GLU A 250 -4.21 -23.36 -5.91
CA GLU A 250 -5.19 -24.20 -6.62
C GLU A 250 -5.39 -25.56 -5.96
N THR A 251 -4.33 -26.24 -5.49
CA THR A 251 -4.42 -27.57 -4.84
C THR A 251 -5.15 -27.50 -3.49
N GLN A 252 -4.96 -26.42 -2.74
CA GLN A 252 -5.49 -26.26 -1.39
C GLN A 252 -7.03 -26.32 -1.36
N PRO A 253 -7.68 -27.08 -0.45
CA PRO A 253 -9.13 -27.16 -0.39
C PRO A 253 -9.75 -25.85 0.13
N ASN A 254 -10.96 -25.51 -0.32
CA ASN A 254 -11.72 -24.42 0.28
C ASN A 254 -12.28 -24.86 1.64
N ARG A 255 -11.75 -24.28 2.73
CA ARG A 255 -12.18 -24.56 4.10
C ARG A 255 -13.19 -23.52 4.61
N HIS A 256 -13.85 -23.86 5.71
CA HIS A 256 -14.68 -22.95 6.48
C HIS A 256 -14.01 -22.75 7.85
N PRO A 257 -13.65 -21.50 8.24
CA PRO A 257 -13.04 -21.26 9.54
C PRO A 257 -14.08 -21.41 10.64
N MET A 258 -13.84 -22.34 11.55
CA MET A 258 -14.66 -22.66 12.71
C MET A 258 -13.73 -23.14 13.83
N LEU A 259 -14.11 -22.94 15.10
CA LEU A 259 -13.34 -23.41 16.24
C LEU A 259 -12.99 -24.90 16.12
N GLY A 260 -11.71 -25.23 16.30
CA GLY A 260 -11.19 -26.60 16.19
C GLY A 260 -11.08 -27.16 14.77
N ALA A 261 -11.32 -26.36 13.73
CA ALA A 261 -11.07 -26.78 12.35
C ALA A 261 -9.56 -26.88 12.08
N ALA A 262 -9.09 -28.07 11.74
CA ALA A 262 -7.68 -28.33 11.48
C ALA A 262 -7.11 -27.42 10.38
N GLU A 263 -5.86 -27.01 10.57
CA GLU A 263 -5.09 -26.14 9.67
C GLU A 263 -4.99 -26.72 8.24
N SER A 264 -4.83 -25.85 7.25
CA SER A 264 -4.30 -26.27 5.96
C SER A 264 -2.79 -26.45 6.10
N ARG A 265 -2.27 -27.50 5.45
CA ARG A 265 -0.85 -27.78 5.41
C ARG A 265 -0.21 -27.05 4.22
N PRO A 266 0.94 -26.36 4.39
CA PRO A 266 1.69 -25.77 3.29
C PRO A 266 2.30 -26.84 2.37
N ASP A 267 2.50 -26.47 1.11
CA ASP A 267 3.08 -27.34 0.08
C ASP A 267 4.61 -27.45 0.24
N LEU A 268 5.27 -26.38 0.73
CA LEU A 268 6.69 -26.36 1.13
C LEU A 268 6.88 -25.41 2.33
N VAL A 269 7.76 -25.78 3.26
CA VAL A 269 8.19 -24.95 4.41
C VAL A 269 9.63 -24.51 4.16
N LEU A 270 9.90 -23.21 4.22
CA LEU A 270 11.23 -22.64 4.10
C LEU A 270 11.79 -22.36 5.49
N THR A 271 12.85 -23.07 5.86
CA THR A 271 13.50 -22.95 7.17
C THR A 271 14.77 -22.11 7.04
N GLY A 272 15.13 -21.34 8.07
CA GLY A 272 16.40 -20.61 8.07
C GLY A 272 16.55 -19.56 9.17
N HIS A 273 15.46 -18.88 9.56
CA HIS A 273 15.51 -17.92 10.65
C HIS A 273 15.56 -18.59 12.03
N GLN A 274 16.01 -17.83 13.02
CA GLN A 274 16.11 -18.23 14.43
C GLN A 274 15.06 -17.54 15.32
N GLN A 275 14.37 -16.54 14.78
CA GLN A 275 13.29 -15.77 15.40
C GLN A 275 12.27 -15.38 14.33
N ASN A 276 11.13 -14.81 14.73
CA ASN A 276 10.01 -14.51 13.85
C ASN A 276 10.42 -13.64 12.65
N ALA A 277 9.97 -14.07 11.46
CA ALA A 277 10.13 -13.34 10.21
C ALA A 277 8.82 -12.60 9.92
N GLU A 278 8.57 -11.48 10.63
CA GLU A 278 7.22 -10.88 10.66
C GLU A 278 6.85 -10.20 9.33
N PHE A 279 7.56 -9.14 8.93
CA PHE A 279 7.16 -8.34 7.77
C PHE A 279 8.07 -8.42 6.55
N ALA A 280 9.36 -8.74 6.65
CA ALA A 280 10.24 -8.65 5.49
C ALA A 280 10.09 -9.83 4.50
N LEU A 281 9.15 -9.79 3.53
CA LEU A 281 8.99 -10.82 2.47
C LEU A 281 8.98 -10.24 1.04
N ALA A 282 9.79 -10.84 0.15
CA ALA A 282 9.78 -10.61 -1.30
C ALA A 282 9.94 -11.90 -2.14
N MET A 283 9.40 -11.86 -3.36
CA MET A 283 9.51 -12.92 -4.38
C MET A 283 10.26 -12.35 -5.59
N CYS A 284 11.23 -13.07 -6.14
CA CYS A 284 12.05 -12.55 -7.23
C CYS A 284 11.26 -12.46 -8.57
N PRO A 285 11.36 -11.34 -9.32
CA PRO A 285 10.61 -11.17 -10.57
C PRO A 285 11.16 -11.98 -11.75
N THR A 286 12.43 -12.42 -11.72
CA THR A 286 13.06 -13.14 -12.84
C THR A 286 13.22 -14.64 -12.59
N GLU A 287 13.56 -15.04 -11.36
CA GLU A 287 13.81 -16.44 -10.96
C GLU A 287 12.86 -16.86 -9.82
N PRO A 288 12.57 -18.16 -9.62
CA PRO A 288 11.76 -18.63 -8.49
C PRO A 288 12.56 -18.67 -7.18
N PHE A 289 12.99 -17.50 -6.72
CA PHE A 289 13.65 -17.27 -5.44
C PHE A 289 12.74 -16.52 -4.47
N VAL A 290 12.90 -16.82 -3.18
CA VAL A 290 12.19 -16.21 -2.05
C VAL A 290 13.21 -15.52 -1.17
N LEU A 291 12.89 -14.31 -0.68
CA LEU A 291 13.75 -13.51 0.18
C LEU A 291 12.97 -13.08 1.41
N SER A 292 13.55 -13.31 2.59
CA SER A 292 12.99 -13.00 3.90
C SER A 292 13.95 -12.15 4.73
N GLY A 293 13.42 -11.37 5.66
CA GLY A 293 14.14 -10.83 6.81
C GLY A 293 13.38 -11.13 8.12
N GLY A 294 14.05 -11.02 9.28
CA GLY A 294 13.40 -11.27 10.56
C GLY A 294 14.09 -10.66 11.77
N LYS A 295 13.53 -10.93 12.95
CA LYS A 295 14.02 -10.46 14.26
C LYS A 295 15.36 -11.06 14.70
N ASP A 296 15.85 -12.06 13.97
CA ASP A 296 17.20 -12.59 14.10
C ASP A 296 18.27 -11.76 13.35
N LYS A 297 17.88 -10.59 12.83
CA LYS A 297 18.78 -9.58 12.23
C LYS A 297 19.42 -10.03 10.91
N SER A 298 18.90 -11.13 10.35
CA SER A 298 19.37 -11.75 9.12
C SER A 298 18.41 -11.51 7.96
N VAL A 299 18.98 -11.56 6.75
CA VAL A 299 18.22 -11.73 5.51
C VAL A 299 18.47 -13.14 5.00
N VAL A 300 17.45 -13.85 4.55
CA VAL A 300 17.55 -15.25 4.12
C VAL A 300 16.99 -15.41 2.71
N LEU A 301 17.75 -16.12 1.86
CA LEU A 301 17.41 -16.40 0.46
C LEU A 301 17.16 -17.91 0.30
N TRP A 302 16.10 -18.29 -0.40
CA TRP A 302 15.85 -19.67 -0.86
C TRP A 302 15.62 -19.71 -2.37
N SER A 303 15.76 -20.90 -2.96
CA SER A 303 15.38 -21.17 -4.34
C SER A 303 14.37 -22.31 -4.38
N ILE A 304 13.13 -22.01 -4.75
CA ILE A 304 12.04 -23.01 -4.83
C ILE A 304 11.95 -23.66 -6.22
N GLN A 305 12.97 -23.48 -7.06
CA GLN A 305 13.01 -23.97 -8.45
C GLN A 305 12.70 -25.46 -8.56
N ASP A 306 13.27 -26.30 -7.68
CA ASP A 306 13.08 -27.75 -7.73
C ASP A 306 11.64 -28.16 -7.40
N HIS A 307 10.99 -27.44 -6.48
CA HIS A 307 9.58 -27.61 -6.14
C HIS A 307 8.68 -27.20 -7.33
N ILE A 308 8.96 -26.06 -7.97
CA ILE A 308 8.24 -25.61 -9.18
C ILE A 308 8.38 -26.62 -10.33
N SER A 309 9.57 -27.18 -10.54
CA SER A 309 9.83 -28.22 -11.55
C SER A 309 9.06 -29.52 -11.23
N SER A 310 9.03 -29.94 -9.97
CA SER A 310 8.28 -31.11 -9.49
C SER A 310 6.77 -30.97 -9.72
N LEU A 311 6.20 -29.79 -9.43
CA LEU A 311 4.80 -29.48 -9.73
C LEU A 311 4.52 -29.57 -11.25
N ALA A 312 5.37 -28.97 -12.09
CA ALA A 312 5.23 -29.05 -13.54
C ALA A 312 5.27 -30.50 -14.06
N GLU A 313 6.22 -31.31 -13.58
CA GLU A 313 6.31 -32.74 -13.90
C GLU A 313 5.04 -33.51 -13.52
N SER A 314 4.48 -33.25 -12.33
CA SER A 314 3.25 -33.91 -11.87
C SER A 314 2.06 -33.57 -12.78
N SER A 315 1.95 -32.32 -13.25
CA SER A 315 0.85 -31.86 -14.11
C SER A 315 0.88 -32.46 -15.53
N SER A 316 2.07 -32.86 -16.01
CA SER A 316 2.25 -33.43 -17.35
C SER A 316 1.84 -34.90 -17.46
N LYS A 317 1.71 -35.61 -16.33
CA LYS A 317 1.47 -37.06 -16.28
C LYS A 317 -0.02 -37.38 -16.36
N SER A 318 -0.55 -37.32 -17.58
CA SER A 318 -1.86 -37.90 -17.94
C SER A 318 -1.96 -39.37 -17.50
N PRO A 319 -3.14 -39.90 -17.13
CA PRO A 319 -3.30 -41.28 -16.66
C PRO A 319 -3.20 -42.29 -17.81
N VAL A 320 -1.99 -42.51 -18.32
CA VAL A 320 -1.69 -43.56 -19.31
C VAL A 320 -1.62 -44.91 -18.60
N SER A 321 -2.52 -45.82 -18.96
CA SER A 321 -2.58 -47.18 -18.44
C SER A 321 -1.36 -48.00 -18.87
N SER A 322 -0.30 -47.96 -18.06
CA SER A 322 0.85 -48.87 -18.14
C SER A 322 0.63 -50.05 -17.18
N THR A 323 0.66 -51.27 -17.72
CA THR A 323 0.48 -52.49 -16.93
C THR A 323 1.69 -52.73 -16.02
N PRO A 324 1.48 -53.23 -14.79
CA PRO A 324 2.57 -53.43 -13.85
C PRO A 324 3.44 -54.61 -14.29
N ASN A 325 4.76 -54.41 -14.31
CA ASN A 325 5.72 -55.50 -14.32
C ASN A 325 6.68 -55.37 -13.13
N SER A 326 7.07 -56.50 -12.54
CA SER A 326 7.63 -56.57 -11.18
C SER A 326 9.09 -56.10 -11.08
N GLY A 327 9.47 -55.43 -9.99
CA GLY A 327 10.91 -55.12 -9.78
C GLY A 327 11.37 -54.39 -8.51
N GLY A 328 10.51 -53.83 -7.65
CA GLY A 328 10.99 -53.06 -6.49
C GLY A 328 9.98 -52.90 -5.37
N LYS A 329 10.38 -53.26 -4.13
CA LYS A 329 9.57 -53.05 -2.92
C LYS A 329 9.76 -51.63 -2.37
N SER A 330 8.92 -50.69 -2.82
CA SER A 330 8.60 -49.50 -2.02
C SER A 330 7.20 -49.68 -1.45
N SER A 331 7.10 -49.82 -0.12
CA SER A 331 5.81 -49.99 0.55
C SER A 331 5.09 -48.65 0.65
N ILE A 332 4.11 -48.42 -0.23
CA ILE A 332 3.18 -47.29 -0.12
C ILE A 332 2.32 -47.50 1.13
N LYS A 333 2.79 -46.99 2.27
CA LYS A 333 1.90 -46.65 3.39
C LYS A 333 1.28 -45.30 3.09
N SER A 334 -0.05 -45.25 3.11
CA SER A 334 -0.82 -44.00 3.18
C SER A 334 -0.71 -43.40 4.59
N GLY A 335 0.49 -42.99 4.95
CA GLY A 335 0.74 -42.15 6.12
C GLY A 335 0.79 -40.68 5.70
N GLU A 336 0.39 -39.80 6.61
CA GLU A 336 0.56 -38.37 6.45
C GLU A 336 2.05 -38.06 6.36
N LYS A 337 2.54 -37.74 5.16
CA LYS A 337 3.88 -37.15 5.01
C LYS A 337 3.87 -35.81 5.71
N ASN A 338 4.92 -35.44 6.44
CA ASN A 338 5.12 -34.04 6.84
C ASN A 338 5.25 -33.15 5.59
N PRO A 339 4.98 -31.83 5.67
CA PRO A 339 5.36 -30.90 4.61
C PRO A 339 6.86 -31.01 4.31
N GLU A 340 7.23 -30.79 3.06
CA GLU A 340 8.63 -30.78 2.65
C GLU A 340 9.30 -29.52 3.22
N SER A 341 10.56 -29.64 3.66
CA SER A 341 11.30 -28.53 4.25
C SER A 341 12.54 -28.21 3.42
N LEU A 342 12.74 -26.93 3.11
CA LEU A 342 13.86 -26.42 2.33
C LEU A 342 14.72 -25.50 3.19
N GLY A 343 16.00 -25.84 3.34
CA GLY A 343 16.99 -25.00 4.01
C GLY A 343 17.46 -23.82 3.13
N PRO A 344 18.14 -22.83 3.73
CA PRO A 344 18.49 -21.59 3.06
C PRO A 344 19.57 -21.79 1.98
N ARG A 345 19.41 -21.08 0.85
CA ARG A 345 20.46 -20.93 -0.18
C ARG A 345 21.57 -19.98 0.30
N GLY A 346 21.21 -19.00 1.13
CA GLY A 346 22.17 -18.09 1.78
C GLY A 346 21.52 -17.36 2.95
N VAL A 347 22.29 -17.13 4.01
CA VAL A 347 21.91 -16.34 5.19
C VAL A 347 22.88 -15.17 5.27
N TYR A 348 22.35 -13.96 5.16
CA TYR A 348 23.09 -12.71 5.01
C TYR A 348 23.03 -11.93 6.32
N GLN A 349 24.16 -11.40 6.76
CA GLN A 349 24.37 -10.89 8.12
C GLN A 349 25.02 -9.52 8.07
N GLY A 350 24.39 -8.52 8.71
CA GLY A 350 24.86 -7.13 8.62
C GLY A 350 23.92 -6.03 9.16
N HIS A 351 22.65 -6.33 9.45
CA HIS A 351 21.82 -5.42 10.24
C HIS A 351 22.19 -5.50 11.73
N GLY A 352 22.03 -4.38 12.43
CA GLY A 352 22.19 -4.28 13.88
C GLY A 352 20.94 -4.67 14.67
N ASP A 353 19.76 -4.69 14.03
CA ASP A 353 18.47 -5.05 14.61
C ASP A 353 17.52 -5.72 13.59
N THR A 354 16.22 -5.83 13.91
CA THR A 354 15.17 -6.43 13.06
C THR A 354 15.30 -6.01 11.60
N VAL A 355 15.08 -6.94 10.68
CA VAL A 355 14.88 -6.61 9.26
C VAL A 355 13.39 -6.50 8.98
N GLU A 356 12.93 -5.28 8.69
CA GLU A 356 11.53 -4.92 8.50
C GLU A 356 11.05 -5.14 7.07
N ASP A 357 11.92 -4.87 6.08
CA ASP A 357 11.59 -5.05 4.67
C ASP A 357 12.78 -5.44 3.79
N VAL A 358 12.49 -6.16 2.71
CA VAL A 358 13.44 -6.69 1.73
C VAL A 358 12.86 -6.60 0.33
N GLN A 359 13.68 -6.26 -0.67
CA GLN A 359 13.23 -6.18 -2.06
C GLN A 359 14.32 -6.62 -3.05
N PHE A 360 13.93 -7.38 -4.07
CA PHE A 360 14.84 -7.80 -5.14
C PHE A 360 15.14 -6.66 -6.12
N CYS A 361 16.33 -6.68 -6.72
CA CYS A 361 16.62 -5.82 -7.86
C CYS A 361 15.73 -6.23 -9.05
N PRO A 362 14.96 -5.31 -9.67
CA PRO A 362 14.02 -5.64 -10.75
C PRO A 362 14.66 -6.34 -11.97
N SER A 363 15.97 -6.19 -12.15
CA SER A 363 16.76 -6.74 -13.26
C SER A 363 17.69 -7.91 -12.89
N SER A 364 17.79 -8.30 -11.61
CA SER A 364 18.84 -9.21 -11.12
C SER A 364 18.41 -10.04 -9.91
N ALA A 365 18.23 -11.35 -10.11
CA ALA A 365 17.91 -12.32 -9.04
C ALA A 365 19.02 -12.52 -7.99
N GLN A 366 20.20 -11.93 -8.18
CA GLN A 366 21.32 -12.04 -7.25
C GLN A 366 21.50 -10.77 -6.40
N GLU A 367 20.92 -9.64 -6.81
CA GLU A 367 21.01 -8.37 -6.11
C GLU A 367 19.68 -8.06 -5.40
N PHE A 368 19.77 -7.58 -4.17
CA PHE A 368 18.61 -7.20 -3.37
C PHE A 368 19.00 -6.16 -2.32
N CYS A 369 18.01 -5.48 -1.76
CA CYS A 369 18.15 -4.55 -0.66
C CYS A 369 17.36 -5.01 0.56
N SER A 370 17.72 -4.47 1.72
CA SER A 370 17.00 -4.64 2.98
C SER A 370 17.09 -3.40 3.87
N VAL A 371 16.10 -3.23 4.75
CA VAL A 371 16.01 -2.14 5.73
C VAL A 371 15.49 -2.68 7.07
N GLY A 372 15.68 -1.90 8.15
CA GLY A 372 15.22 -2.28 9.49
C GLY A 372 15.46 -1.24 10.58
N ASP A 373 15.21 -1.62 11.83
CA ASP A 373 15.26 -0.72 13.00
C ASP A 373 16.66 -0.15 13.27
N ASP A 374 17.73 -0.78 12.75
CA ASP A 374 19.09 -0.23 12.82
C ASP A 374 19.28 1.04 11.96
N SER A 375 18.21 1.59 11.38
CA SER A 375 18.16 2.81 10.57
C SER A 375 19.09 2.75 9.34
N CYS A 376 19.42 1.53 8.87
CA CYS A 376 20.31 1.30 7.75
C CYS A 376 19.59 0.73 6.52
N LEU A 377 19.99 1.19 5.34
CA LEU A 377 19.69 0.55 4.06
C LEU A 377 20.90 -0.28 3.65
N ILE A 378 20.72 -1.57 3.38
CA ILE A 378 21.81 -2.46 2.96
C ILE A 378 21.55 -2.98 1.54
N LEU A 379 22.60 -2.97 0.70
CA LEU A 379 22.62 -3.64 -0.60
C LEU A 379 23.49 -4.89 -0.54
N TRP A 380 23.00 -5.96 -1.16
CA TRP A 380 23.60 -7.28 -1.17
C TRP A 380 23.80 -7.80 -2.59
N ASP A 381 24.76 -8.71 -2.76
CA ASP A 381 24.95 -9.49 -3.98
C ASP A 381 25.31 -10.94 -3.61
N ALA A 382 24.38 -11.86 -3.90
CA ALA A 382 24.53 -13.29 -3.65
C ALA A 382 25.75 -13.94 -4.35
N ARG A 383 26.33 -13.28 -5.36
CA ARG A 383 27.56 -13.70 -6.06
C ARG A 383 28.83 -13.32 -5.29
N VAL A 384 28.77 -12.29 -4.45
CA VAL A 384 29.92 -11.75 -3.70
C VAL A 384 30.08 -12.44 -2.34
N GLY A 385 28.98 -12.75 -1.68
CA GLY A 385 28.97 -13.49 -0.42
C GLY A 385 27.79 -13.11 0.47
N THR A 386 27.86 -13.47 1.76
CA THR A 386 26.81 -13.24 2.76
C THR A 386 26.98 -11.94 3.57
N SER A 387 27.90 -11.08 3.17
CA SER A 387 28.18 -9.79 3.82
C SER A 387 27.65 -8.61 2.98
N PRO A 388 27.39 -7.43 3.60
CA PRO A 388 26.97 -6.23 2.89
C PRO A 388 27.93 -5.85 1.76
N VAL A 389 27.38 -5.54 0.58
CA VAL A 389 28.14 -4.92 -0.53
C VAL A 389 28.21 -3.41 -0.34
N VAL A 390 27.10 -2.81 0.11
CA VAL A 390 27.05 -1.45 0.65
C VAL A 390 26.15 -1.45 1.87
N LYS A 391 26.61 -0.91 3.01
CA LYS A 391 25.76 -0.53 4.14
C LYS A 391 25.67 1.00 4.18
N VAL A 392 24.45 1.52 4.17
CA VAL A 392 24.14 2.94 4.25
C VAL A 392 23.69 3.22 5.68
N GLU A 393 24.60 3.71 6.52
CA GLU A 393 24.29 3.99 7.92
C GLU A 393 23.49 5.28 8.03
N LYS A 394 22.48 5.29 8.92
CA LYS A 394 21.57 6.43 9.12
C LYS A 394 20.96 6.90 7.79
N ALA A 395 20.34 5.97 7.06
CA ALA A 395 19.55 6.31 5.89
C ALA A 395 18.38 7.24 6.28
N HIS A 396 17.74 6.93 7.42
CA HIS A 396 16.78 7.80 8.11
C HIS A 396 17.27 8.17 9.52
N ASP A 397 16.55 9.09 10.17
CA ASP A 397 16.82 9.53 11.55
C ASP A 397 16.06 8.70 12.60
N ALA A 398 15.34 7.66 12.15
CA ALA A 398 14.65 6.63 12.93
C ALA A 398 14.48 5.36 12.07
N ASP A 399 13.90 4.32 12.69
CA ASP A 399 13.62 2.98 12.18
C ASP A 399 13.00 2.97 10.76
N LEU A 400 13.34 1.97 9.94
CA LEU A 400 12.91 1.86 8.54
C LEU A 400 11.95 0.68 8.34
N HIS A 401 10.66 0.94 8.11
CA HIS A 401 9.65 -0.11 7.96
C HIS A 401 9.46 -0.64 6.54
N CYS A 402 9.90 0.11 5.51
CA CYS A 402 9.67 -0.30 4.12
C CYS A 402 10.73 0.17 3.12
N VAL A 403 10.95 -0.64 2.08
CA VAL A 403 11.83 -0.35 0.95
C VAL A 403 11.23 -0.83 -0.38
N ASP A 404 11.31 0.00 -1.42
CA ASP A 404 10.99 -0.44 -2.77
C ASP A 404 11.97 0.08 -3.82
N TRP A 405 12.10 -0.66 -4.92
CA TRP A 405 13.06 -0.41 -5.98
C TRP A 405 12.32 0.01 -7.24
N ASN A 406 12.64 1.17 -7.80
CA ASN A 406 11.96 1.67 -9.00
C ASN A 406 12.15 0.66 -10.18
N PRO A 407 11.06 0.10 -10.75
CA PRO A 407 11.15 -0.91 -11.80
C PRO A 407 11.51 -0.34 -13.18
N HIS A 408 11.53 0.99 -13.33
CA HIS A 408 11.87 1.69 -14.57
C HIS A 408 13.29 2.27 -14.54
N ASP A 409 13.75 2.78 -13.39
CA ASP A 409 15.17 3.14 -13.15
C ASP A 409 15.75 2.34 -11.98
N GLN A 410 16.45 1.26 -12.30
CA GLN A 410 17.16 0.40 -11.35
C GLN A 410 18.23 1.11 -10.49
N ASN A 411 18.49 2.41 -10.69
CA ASN A 411 19.36 3.18 -9.80
C ASN A 411 18.59 3.81 -8.62
N LEU A 412 17.27 3.93 -8.69
CA LEU A 412 16.46 4.63 -7.69
C LEU A 412 15.82 3.64 -6.70
N ILE A 413 16.07 3.88 -5.41
CA ILE A 413 15.50 3.12 -4.29
C ILE A 413 14.74 4.10 -3.38
N LEU A 414 13.56 3.70 -2.93
CA LEU A 414 12.70 4.44 -2.01
C LEU A 414 12.69 3.74 -0.64
N THR A 415 12.72 4.50 0.46
CA THR A 415 12.61 3.99 1.83
C THR A 415 11.63 4.82 2.65
N GLY A 416 10.80 4.16 3.48
CA GLY A 416 9.92 4.79 4.46
C GLY A 416 10.30 4.43 5.89
N SER A 417 9.93 5.29 6.85
CA SER A 417 10.46 5.27 8.22
C SER A 417 9.50 5.83 9.26
N ALA A 418 9.77 5.50 10.53
CA ALA A 418 9.25 6.18 11.73
C ALA A 418 9.60 7.68 11.81
N ASP A 419 10.51 8.21 10.98
CA ASP A 419 10.81 9.65 10.89
C ASP A 419 9.77 10.47 10.09
N ASN A 420 8.61 9.88 9.81
CA ASN A 420 7.48 10.42 9.05
C ASN A 420 7.80 10.82 7.59
N SER A 421 8.93 10.35 7.04
CA SER A 421 9.36 10.71 5.69
C SER A 421 9.59 9.50 4.78
N VAL A 422 9.53 9.76 3.47
CA VAL A 422 10.11 8.88 2.46
C VAL A 422 11.41 9.50 1.98
N ARG A 423 12.48 8.72 1.81
CA ARG A 423 13.71 9.18 1.15
C ARG A 423 13.94 8.40 -0.14
N MET A 424 14.54 9.08 -1.12
CA MET A 424 14.93 8.47 -2.40
C MET A 424 16.44 8.51 -2.53
N PHE A 425 17.05 7.37 -2.85
CA PHE A 425 18.49 7.17 -2.95
C PHE A 425 18.90 6.78 -4.37
N ASP A 426 20.10 7.21 -4.80
CA ASP A 426 20.76 6.71 -6.00
C ASP A 426 21.75 5.61 -5.61
N ARG A 427 21.59 4.38 -6.12
CA ARG A 427 22.51 3.26 -5.81
C ARG A 427 23.97 3.53 -6.24
N ARG A 428 24.18 4.51 -7.13
CA ARG A 428 25.50 4.98 -7.60
C ARG A 428 26.14 6.02 -6.65
N ASN A 429 25.37 6.61 -5.73
CA ASN A 429 25.80 7.69 -4.84
C ASN A 429 25.06 7.61 -3.47
N LEU A 430 25.21 6.48 -2.79
CA LEU A 430 24.46 6.15 -1.57
C LEU A 430 24.94 6.82 -0.28
N THR A 431 26.23 7.12 -0.18
CA THR A 431 26.84 7.59 1.08
C THR A 431 27.73 8.81 0.87
N SER A 432 27.72 9.71 1.86
CA SER A 432 28.66 10.81 2.01
C SER A 432 29.38 10.63 3.34
N GLY A 433 30.60 10.07 3.30
CA GLY A 433 31.38 9.76 4.51
C GLY A 433 30.80 8.64 5.38
N GLY A 434 30.06 7.68 4.77
CA GLY A 434 29.41 6.55 5.45
C GLY A 434 27.94 6.79 5.83
N VAL A 435 27.54 8.05 6.01
CA VAL A 435 26.14 8.44 6.26
C VAL A 435 25.35 8.49 4.95
N GLY A 436 24.08 8.08 4.99
CA GLY A 436 23.19 8.13 3.83
C GLY A 436 23.05 9.51 3.17
N SER A 437 23.20 9.55 1.84
CA SER A 437 23.03 10.76 1.02
C SER A 437 21.82 10.63 0.09
N PRO A 438 20.58 10.88 0.56
CA PRO A 438 19.39 10.81 -0.29
C PRO A 438 19.39 11.94 -1.34
N ILE A 439 18.86 11.62 -2.53
CA ILE A 439 18.57 12.58 -3.60
C ILE A 439 17.49 13.57 -3.13
N HIS A 440 16.48 13.05 -2.43
CA HIS A 440 15.36 13.83 -1.91
C HIS A 440 14.76 13.20 -0.65
N LYS A 441 14.18 14.05 0.21
CA LYS A 441 13.35 13.68 1.35
C LYS A 441 11.94 14.24 1.11
N PHE A 442 10.96 13.35 1.04
CA PHE A 442 9.55 13.68 0.90
C PHE A 442 8.92 13.74 2.30
N GLU A 443 8.51 14.95 2.69
CA GLU A 443 7.90 15.22 3.99
C GLU A 443 6.42 15.53 3.75
N GLY A 444 5.50 14.87 4.46
CA GLY A 444 4.05 15.07 4.22
C GLY A 444 3.13 14.15 5.00
N HIS A 445 3.64 12.99 5.44
CA HIS A 445 3.01 12.20 6.49
C HIS A 445 3.22 12.85 7.87
N LYS A 446 2.39 12.45 8.84
CA LYS A 446 2.35 12.96 10.22
C LYS A 446 2.68 11.88 11.27
N ALA A 447 2.83 10.63 10.84
CA ALA A 447 3.21 9.46 11.63
C ALA A 447 3.98 8.47 10.74
N ALA A 448 4.38 7.30 11.27
CA ALA A 448 5.34 6.40 10.64
C ALA A 448 4.88 5.91 9.25
N VAL A 449 5.81 5.86 8.28
CA VAL A 449 5.54 5.37 6.92
C VAL A 449 5.75 3.86 6.86
N LEU A 450 4.64 3.11 6.78
CA LEU A 450 4.60 1.64 6.88
C LEU A 450 4.83 0.93 5.54
N CYS A 451 4.45 1.56 4.42
CA CYS A 451 4.61 0.97 3.09
C CYS A 451 4.93 2.05 2.04
N VAL A 452 5.82 1.74 1.09
CA VAL A 452 6.18 2.60 -0.05
C VAL A 452 6.25 1.73 -1.31
N GLN A 453 5.72 2.22 -2.44
CA GLN A 453 5.74 1.47 -3.71
C GLN A 453 5.85 2.37 -4.93
N ALA A 454 6.88 2.14 -5.74
CA ALA A 454 7.02 2.71 -7.08
C ALA A 454 5.88 2.23 -8.01
N CYS A 455 5.50 3.07 -8.97
CA CYS A 455 4.45 2.70 -9.91
C CYS A 455 4.93 1.54 -10.80
N SER A 456 4.07 0.52 -10.94
CA SER A 456 4.41 -0.75 -11.59
C SER A 456 4.93 -0.60 -13.02
N PHE A 457 5.66 -1.61 -13.50
CA PHE A 457 6.21 -1.72 -14.86
C PHE A 457 5.16 -1.49 -15.97
N TRP A 458 3.87 -1.72 -15.67
CA TRP A 458 2.75 -1.52 -16.60
C TRP A 458 2.30 -0.06 -16.80
N SER A 459 2.86 0.93 -16.08
CA SER A 459 2.74 2.36 -16.43
C SER A 459 4.11 2.94 -16.83
N PRO A 460 4.69 2.54 -17.98
CA PRO A 460 5.98 3.04 -18.45
C PRO A 460 5.96 4.53 -18.86
N ASP A 461 4.79 5.16 -18.88
CA ASP A 461 4.62 6.61 -18.99
C ASP A 461 4.84 7.36 -17.65
N ARG A 462 4.98 6.64 -16.52
CA ARG A 462 4.99 7.17 -15.14
C ARG A 462 6.11 6.61 -14.26
N ALA A 463 7.31 6.44 -14.83
CA ALA A 463 8.51 6.06 -14.08
C ALA A 463 8.81 6.96 -12.85
N SER A 464 8.29 8.19 -12.84
CA SER A 464 8.46 9.17 -11.74
C SER A 464 7.49 9.04 -10.56
N VAL A 465 6.48 8.17 -10.67
CA VAL A 465 5.36 8.10 -9.72
C VAL A 465 5.57 6.99 -8.69
N PHE A 466 5.23 7.28 -7.43
CA PHE A 466 5.19 6.30 -6.35
C PHE A 466 4.09 6.63 -5.34
N GLY A 467 3.69 5.65 -4.53
CA GLY A 467 2.79 5.82 -3.40
C GLY A 467 3.50 5.59 -2.07
N SER A 468 2.97 6.14 -0.99
CA SER A 468 3.34 5.79 0.39
C SER A 468 2.13 5.80 1.32
N ALA A 469 2.11 4.87 2.28
CA ALA A 469 1.06 4.67 3.27
C ALA A 469 1.64 4.70 4.69
N ALA A 470 0.86 5.18 5.66
CA ALA A 470 1.34 5.48 6.99
C ALA A 470 0.29 5.31 8.10
N GLU A 471 0.76 5.40 9.33
CA GLU A 471 -0.06 5.41 10.55
C GLU A 471 -1.02 6.61 10.66
N ASP A 472 -0.83 7.67 9.87
CA ASP A 472 -1.66 8.87 9.93
C ASP A 472 -3.02 8.74 9.22
N GLY A 473 -3.31 7.57 8.64
CA GLY A 473 -4.51 7.23 7.90
C GLY A 473 -4.52 7.72 6.44
N PHE A 474 -3.42 8.31 5.97
CA PHE A 474 -3.32 8.81 4.61
C PHE A 474 -2.46 7.90 3.71
N LEU A 475 -2.82 7.84 2.44
CA LEU A 475 -1.99 7.26 1.38
C LEU A 475 -1.68 8.36 0.36
N ASN A 476 -0.41 8.76 0.31
CA ASN A 476 0.09 9.85 -0.52
C ASN A 476 0.60 9.31 -1.87
N ILE A 477 0.28 9.99 -2.96
CA ILE A 477 0.81 9.71 -4.30
C ILE A 477 1.68 10.87 -4.77
N TRP A 478 2.92 10.52 -5.09
CA TRP A 478 4.02 11.41 -5.38
C TRP A 478 4.46 11.27 -6.83
N ASP A 479 5.03 12.33 -7.37
CA ASP A 479 5.67 12.38 -8.69
C ASP A 479 6.98 13.15 -8.54
N TYR A 480 8.11 12.46 -8.49
CA TYR A 480 9.40 13.11 -8.23
C TYR A 480 9.84 14.03 -9.38
N GLU A 481 9.26 13.88 -10.57
CA GLU A 481 9.48 14.82 -11.66
C GLU A 481 8.77 16.16 -11.47
N LYS A 482 7.78 16.26 -10.57
CA LYS A 482 7.13 17.55 -10.23
C LYS A 482 7.93 18.37 -9.20
N ILE A 483 8.96 17.80 -8.56
CA ILE A 483 9.82 18.54 -7.62
C ILE A 483 10.46 19.75 -8.33
N GLY A 484 10.39 20.93 -7.71
CA GLY A 484 10.92 22.18 -8.26
C GLY A 484 10.10 22.78 -9.42
N LYS A 485 9.20 22.03 -10.08
CA LYS A 485 8.33 22.50 -11.17
C LYS A 485 7.07 23.21 -10.65
N GLN A 486 7.24 24.23 -9.80
CA GLN A 486 6.15 25.12 -9.35
C GLN A 486 5.61 25.94 -10.55
N LYS A 487 4.41 25.61 -11.05
CA LYS A 487 3.67 26.48 -11.99
C LYS A 487 3.05 27.64 -11.21
N GLU A 488 3.56 28.86 -11.37
CA GLU A 488 2.86 30.09 -10.99
C GLU A 488 1.68 30.35 -11.95
N HIS A 489 0.59 29.57 -11.87
CA HIS A 489 -0.57 29.72 -12.77
C HIS A 489 -1.89 29.86 -12.00
N SER A 490 -2.69 30.86 -12.42
CA SER A 490 -3.78 31.49 -11.68
C SER A 490 -3.34 32.23 -10.42
N GLY A 491 -4.06 33.31 -10.06
CA GLY A 491 -3.74 34.15 -8.89
C GLY A 491 -4.09 33.56 -7.53
N VAL A 492 -4.49 32.28 -7.49
CA VAL A 492 -4.77 31.55 -6.26
C VAL A 492 -3.47 30.94 -5.78
N LYS A 493 -2.98 31.33 -4.60
CA LYS A 493 -1.88 30.60 -3.96
C LYS A 493 -2.34 29.17 -3.71
N THR A 494 -1.67 28.21 -4.31
CA THR A 494 -1.81 26.80 -3.91
C THR A 494 -1.55 26.70 -2.40
N PRO A 495 -2.35 25.90 -1.66
CA PRO A 495 -2.00 25.59 -0.27
C PRO A 495 -0.63 24.92 -0.23
N ASN A 496 0.05 25.00 0.91
CA ASN A 496 1.47 24.68 1.08
C ASN A 496 1.74 23.15 1.04
N SER A 497 1.45 22.53 -0.10
CA SER A 497 1.63 21.11 -0.38
C SER A 497 3.12 20.77 -0.50
N PRO A 498 3.55 19.60 0.01
CA PRO A 498 4.88 19.07 -0.23
C PRO A 498 5.27 19.01 -1.72
N PRO A 499 6.55 19.25 -2.06
CA PRO A 499 7.06 19.02 -3.42
C PRO A 499 6.79 17.58 -3.88
N GLY A 500 6.36 17.42 -5.13
CA GLY A 500 6.07 16.11 -5.72
C GLY A 500 4.72 15.49 -5.33
N LEU A 501 4.12 15.83 -4.17
CA LEU A 501 2.79 15.36 -3.80
C LEU A 501 1.74 15.94 -4.77
N PHE A 502 0.91 15.08 -5.37
CA PHE A 502 -0.17 15.54 -6.26
C PHE A 502 -1.52 14.86 -6.01
N PHE A 503 -1.58 13.80 -5.20
CA PHE A 503 -2.84 13.24 -4.69
C PHE A 503 -2.63 12.70 -3.28
N GLN A 504 -3.64 12.84 -2.42
CA GLN A 504 -3.71 12.24 -1.10
C GLN A 504 -5.05 11.53 -0.98
N HIS A 505 -5.00 10.21 -0.77
CA HIS A 505 -6.15 9.42 -0.39
C HIS A 505 -6.33 9.49 1.13
N ALA A 506 -7.57 9.74 1.55
CA ALA A 506 -7.99 9.98 2.94
C ALA A 506 -9.28 9.20 3.28
N GLY A 507 -9.45 8.02 2.66
CA GLY A 507 -10.63 7.18 2.84
C GLY A 507 -10.52 6.19 4.00
N HIS A 508 -9.32 5.91 4.50
CA HIS A 508 -9.15 5.12 5.72
C HIS A 508 -9.35 6.00 6.96
N ARG A 509 -9.76 5.39 8.08
CA ARG A 509 -10.00 6.09 9.36
C ARG A 509 -8.79 6.00 10.28
N ASP A 510 -8.04 4.91 10.14
CA ASP A 510 -6.89 4.52 10.95
C ASP A 510 -5.68 4.18 10.05
N LYS A 511 -4.58 3.74 10.66
CA LYS A 511 -3.32 3.37 10.00
C LYS A 511 -3.50 2.50 8.74
N VAL A 512 -2.85 2.89 7.64
CA VAL A 512 -2.88 2.15 6.35
C VAL A 512 -1.67 1.23 6.28
N VAL A 513 -1.90 -0.08 6.40
CA VAL A 513 -0.85 -1.07 6.68
C VAL A 513 -0.20 -1.66 5.42
N ASP A 514 -0.98 -1.85 4.34
CA ASP A 514 -0.47 -2.29 3.04
C ASP A 514 -1.33 -1.71 1.91
N PHE A 515 -0.75 -1.51 0.74
CA PHE A 515 -1.45 -1.07 -0.45
C PHE A 515 -0.80 -1.61 -1.71
N HIS A 516 -1.51 -1.62 -2.83
CA HIS A 516 -1.03 -2.18 -4.07
C HIS A 516 -1.51 -1.49 -5.33
N TRP A 517 -0.56 -1.13 -6.19
CA TRP A 517 -0.81 -0.77 -7.58
C TRP A 517 -1.39 -1.96 -8.38
N ASN A 518 -2.45 -1.71 -9.15
CA ASN A 518 -3.07 -2.70 -10.01
C ASN A 518 -2.33 -2.84 -11.35
N ALA A 519 -1.55 -3.91 -11.50
CA ALA A 519 -0.74 -4.17 -12.70
C ALA A 519 -1.56 -4.28 -14.02
N SER A 520 -2.86 -4.58 -13.96
CA SER A 520 -3.72 -4.73 -15.15
C SER A 520 -4.61 -3.52 -15.46
N ASP A 521 -4.66 -2.52 -14.56
CA ASP A 521 -5.54 -1.34 -14.68
C ASP A 521 -4.85 -0.12 -14.05
N PRO A 522 -4.18 0.74 -14.86
CA PRO A 522 -3.43 1.88 -14.35
C PRO A 522 -4.25 2.80 -13.45
N TRP A 523 -3.59 3.38 -12.45
CA TRP A 523 -4.17 4.26 -11.44
C TRP A 523 -5.22 3.65 -10.50
N THR A 524 -5.58 2.37 -10.68
CA THR A 524 -6.31 1.62 -9.65
C THR A 524 -5.33 1.15 -8.56
N ILE A 525 -5.70 1.40 -7.30
CA ILE A 525 -5.00 0.93 -6.11
C ILE A 525 -5.96 0.09 -5.26
N VAL A 526 -5.44 -0.93 -4.60
CA VAL A 526 -6.06 -1.61 -3.45
C VAL A 526 -5.32 -1.12 -2.19
N SER A 527 -6.02 -0.80 -1.10
CA SER A 527 -5.39 -0.45 0.18
C SER A 527 -6.16 -1.05 1.36
N VAL A 528 -5.44 -1.41 2.42
CA VAL A 528 -6.00 -1.94 3.67
C VAL A 528 -5.55 -1.09 4.86
N SER A 529 -6.48 -0.85 5.78
CA SER A 529 -6.21 -0.29 7.11
C SER A 529 -6.57 -1.28 8.21
N ASP A 530 -5.98 -1.08 9.37
CA ASP A 530 -6.39 -1.71 10.62
C ASP A 530 -7.13 -0.67 11.48
N ASP A 531 -8.43 -0.53 11.24
CA ASP A 531 -9.30 0.43 11.95
C ASP A 531 -9.83 -0.12 13.30
N CYS A 532 -9.16 -1.11 13.91
CA CYS A 532 -9.55 -1.66 15.21
C CYS A 532 -9.59 -0.61 16.33
N GLY A 533 -8.62 0.33 16.34
CA GLY A 533 -8.53 1.37 17.37
C GLY A 533 -9.61 2.46 17.29
N SER A 534 -10.12 2.73 16.09
CA SER A 534 -11.08 3.81 15.83
C SER A 534 -12.51 3.35 15.59
N THR A 535 -12.73 2.11 15.12
CA THR A 535 -14.08 1.60 14.75
C THR A 535 -14.52 0.35 15.51
N GLY A 536 -13.61 -0.35 16.21
CA GLY A 536 -13.90 -1.60 16.90
C GLY A 536 -14.20 -2.80 15.99
N GLY A 537 -13.97 -2.67 14.67
CA GLY A 537 -13.97 -3.77 13.71
C GLY A 537 -12.60 -3.91 13.03
N GLY A 538 -12.36 -5.04 12.36
CA GLY A 538 -11.07 -5.39 11.74
C GLY A 538 -10.67 -4.60 10.49
N GLY A 539 -10.99 -3.31 10.42
CA GLY A 539 -10.52 -2.41 9.36
C GLY A 539 -11.25 -2.48 8.01
N THR A 540 -10.75 -1.68 7.07
CA THR A 540 -11.35 -1.48 5.75
C THR A 540 -10.42 -1.84 4.59
N LEU A 541 -10.93 -2.66 3.68
CA LEU A 541 -10.34 -2.90 2.37
C LEU A 541 -10.96 -1.93 1.36
N GLN A 542 -10.15 -1.08 0.75
CA GLN A 542 -10.59 -0.11 -0.25
C GLN A 542 -9.97 -0.41 -1.61
N ILE A 543 -10.75 -0.28 -2.68
CA ILE A 543 -10.29 -0.38 -4.07
C ILE A 543 -10.73 0.88 -4.79
N TRP A 544 -9.78 1.65 -5.31
CA TRP A 544 -10.03 3.00 -5.78
C TRP A 544 -9.17 3.37 -6.97
N ARG A 545 -9.72 4.18 -7.89
CA ARG A 545 -9.02 4.81 -9.00
C ARG A 545 -9.21 6.32 -8.86
N MET A 546 -8.13 7.07 -8.69
CA MET A 546 -8.17 8.55 -8.71
C MET A 546 -8.75 9.06 -10.04
N SER A 547 -9.40 10.22 -10.06
CA SER A 547 -10.01 10.71 -11.30
C SER A 547 -8.98 11.10 -12.35
N ASP A 548 -9.28 10.82 -13.62
CA ASP A 548 -8.34 11.08 -14.73
C ASP A 548 -8.08 12.56 -14.99
N LEU A 549 -8.94 13.44 -14.45
CA LEU A 549 -8.75 14.89 -14.38
C LEU A 549 -7.53 15.32 -13.54
N ILE A 550 -6.98 14.43 -12.68
CA ILE A 550 -5.92 14.75 -11.71
C ILE A 550 -4.51 14.45 -12.25
N TYR A 551 -4.33 13.34 -12.98
CA TYR A 551 -3.00 12.86 -13.41
C TYR A 551 -2.68 13.08 -14.90
N ARG A 552 -3.67 13.44 -15.71
CA ARG A 552 -3.49 13.77 -17.13
C ARG A 552 -2.85 15.15 -17.31
N PRO A 553 -2.22 15.43 -18.47
CA PRO A 553 -1.78 16.78 -18.82
C PRO A 553 -2.96 17.77 -18.79
N GLU A 554 -2.73 18.92 -18.16
CA GLU A 554 -3.72 19.98 -17.98
C GLU A 554 -4.35 20.42 -19.31
N ASP A 555 -3.53 20.58 -20.36
CA ASP A 555 -3.98 20.96 -21.70
C ASP A 555 -4.88 19.90 -22.35
N ASP A 556 -4.61 18.60 -22.14
CA ASP A 556 -5.46 17.51 -22.65
C ASP A 556 -6.81 17.44 -21.93
N VAL A 557 -6.85 17.78 -20.64
CA VAL A 557 -8.08 17.83 -19.84
C VAL A 557 -8.92 19.04 -20.25
N LEU A 558 -8.32 20.23 -20.35
CA LEU A 558 -9.00 21.44 -20.80
C LEU A 558 -9.52 21.30 -22.25
N ALA A 559 -8.71 20.74 -23.15
CA ALA A 559 -9.12 20.47 -24.53
C ALA A 559 -10.15 19.34 -24.67
N GLU A 560 -10.39 18.54 -23.63
CA GLU A 560 -11.53 17.62 -23.56
C GLU A 560 -12.78 18.31 -23.00
N LEU A 561 -12.66 19.01 -21.87
CA LEU A 561 -13.76 19.73 -21.23
C LEU A 561 -14.40 20.78 -22.16
N GLU A 562 -13.60 21.50 -22.96
CA GLU A 562 -14.11 22.48 -23.92
C GLU A 562 -15.02 21.84 -25.00
N LYS A 563 -14.79 20.57 -25.37
CA LYS A 563 -15.66 19.81 -26.30
C LYS A 563 -17.02 19.49 -25.69
N PHE A 564 -17.07 19.28 -24.37
CA PHE A 564 -18.28 18.94 -23.62
C PHE A 564 -18.96 20.16 -22.96
N LYS A 565 -18.35 21.34 -23.03
CA LYS A 565 -18.83 22.61 -22.43
C LYS A 565 -20.31 22.90 -22.68
N THR A 566 -20.80 22.73 -23.90
CA THR A 566 -22.21 22.92 -24.26
C THR A 566 -23.14 21.95 -23.53
N HIS A 567 -22.71 20.69 -23.36
CA HIS A 567 -23.44 19.69 -22.58
C HIS A 567 -23.39 19.99 -21.08
N ILE A 568 -22.21 20.29 -20.54
CA ILE A 568 -22.00 20.62 -19.12
C ILE A 568 -22.90 21.81 -18.71
N LEU A 569 -23.00 22.85 -19.54
CA LEU A 569 -23.90 23.98 -19.29
C LEU A 569 -25.38 23.57 -19.24
N THR A 570 -25.81 22.59 -20.05
CA THR A 570 -27.17 22.02 -19.99
C THR A 570 -27.42 21.07 -18.81
N CYS A 571 -26.38 20.57 -18.15
CA CYS A 571 -26.47 19.70 -16.97
C CYS A 571 -26.66 20.46 -15.65
N SER A 572 -26.72 21.80 -15.68
CA SER A 572 -27.08 22.61 -14.51
C SER A 572 -28.44 22.16 -13.94
N PRO A 573 -28.57 21.91 -12.63
CA PRO A 573 -29.84 21.50 -12.06
C PRO A 573 -30.89 22.60 -12.25
N LYS A 574 -32.14 22.19 -12.54
CA LYS A 574 -33.29 23.09 -12.33
C LYS A 574 -33.43 23.32 -10.83
N ALA A 575 -33.49 24.60 -10.45
CA ALA A 575 -33.62 25.06 -9.07
C ALA A 575 -34.97 24.67 -8.45
#